data_AF-A0A1M7YIV2-F1
#
_entry.id   AF-A0A1M7YIV2-F1
#
_cell.length_a   1.000
_cell.length_b   1.000
_cell.length_c   1.000
_cell.angle_alpha   90.00
_cell.angle_beta   90.00
_cell.angle_gamma   90.00
#
_symmetry.space_group_name_H-M   'P 1'
#
loop_
_entity.id
_entity.type
_entity.pdbx_description
1 polymer ?
#
loop_
_entity_poly.entity_id
_entity_poly.type
_entity_poly.pdbx_seq_one_letter_code
_entity_poly.pdbx_strand_id
1 'polypeptide(L)'
;MALADMPLTNIKISGELPFPSKFALNTSQQIKDFIPIFNKALAAIPQERKNAIWEKWFRIEYEKKMISSLWVQTVLIGAGLLTLCALAIVFFVQRRFKRIKMAVEALDPHLLSVRMDQNVIITEVTEAFCRVTGFDCKDLIGQPLMSLGSPAEDSPNAFHQIWKTLQEGNHWQGEVKLLKKDGSIMWVEAVVSPLRRENDRNDGYTAIYQDVSERKYFENLAIRDELTGLFNRRHFNDIGPVLLRRAQEEHGIFALILLDVDNFKKYNDNYGHPNGDKVLSAIGAELRRVFQRHDDMVFRMGGEEFGAVVVMSHPDDVVLCTQKILSCIRGLNILHKYNPPGIVTVSIGVCTIKDFTDYDDIGRIYQVADEALYQAKSAGRNQICLKSAENINGDFV
;
A
#
# COMPACT_ATOMS: atom_id res chain seq x y z
N MET A 1 74.69 13.67 43.30
CA MET A 1 75.02 14.97 43.92
C MET A 1 73.91 15.31 44.90
N ALA A 2 74.24 15.43 46.18
CA ALA A 2 73.28 15.61 47.27
C ALA A 2 72.67 17.03 47.23
N LEU A 3 71.50 17.19 47.85
CA LEU A 3 70.75 18.47 47.99
C LEU A 3 71.57 19.64 48.58
N ALA A 4 72.79 19.39 49.04
CA ALA A 4 73.69 20.37 49.64
C ALA A 4 74.30 21.36 48.61
N ASP A 5 74.30 21.04 47.31
CA ASP A 5 75.00 21.84 46.29
C ASP A 5 74.07 22.68 45.38
N MET A 6 72.79 22.85 45.73
CA MET A 6 71.87 23.75 45.00
C MET A 6 71.47 24.96 45.86
N PRO A 7 71.55 26.20 45.31
CA PRO A 7 71.19 27.42 46.02
C PRO A 7 69.65 27.54 46.07
N LEU A 8 69.03 26.79 46.98
CA LEU A 8 67.59 26.83 47.27
C LEU A 8 67.25 28.13 47.99
N THR A 9 67.20 29.23 47.24
CA THR A 9 66.57 30.48 47.67
C THR A 9 65.09 30.43 47.31
N ASN A 10 64.21 30.79 48.25
CA ASN A 10 62.74 30.77 48.16
C ASN A 10 62.01 29.42 48.35
N ILE A 11 62.46 28.57 49.29
CA ILE A 11 61.54 27.57 49.89
C ILE A 11 60.64 28.29 50.91
N LYS A 12 59.35 28.41 50.63
CA LYS A 12 58.32 28.83 51.60
C LYS A 12 57.48 27.62 51.98
N ILE A 13 57.54 27.23 53.25
CA ILE A 13 56.65 26.25 53.87
C ILE A 13 55.62 27.06 54.67
N SER A 14 54.33 26.93 54.35
CA SER A 14 53.25 27.51 55.15
C SER A 14 52.27 26.44 55.60
N GLY A 15 52.09 26.33 56.92
CA GLY A 15 51.12 25.47 57.57
C GLY A 15 51.02 25.85 59.05
N GLU A 16 49.82 25.80 59.63
CA GLU A 16 49.63 25.95 61.07
C GLU A 16 50.22 24.73 61.79
N LEU A 17 51.24 24.95 62.62
CA LEU A 17 51.73 23.91 63.52
C LEU A 17 50.74 23.75 64.68
N PRO A 18 50.26 22.54 64.98
CA PRO A 18 49.18 22.32 65.96
C PRO A 18 49.63 22.46 67.43
N PHE A 19 50.83 22.99 67.70
CA PHE A 19 51.35 23.20 69.05
C PHE A 19 52.01 24.58 69.16
N PRO A 20 51.86 25.30 70.29
CA PRO A 20 52.57 26.55 70.51
C PRO A 20 54.07 26.27 70.63
N SER A 21 54.85 26.71 69.64
CA SER A 21 56.31 26.58 69.65
C SER A 21 56.93 27.55 70.66
N LYS A 22 57.22 27.07 71.87
CA LYS A 22 58.25 27.71 72.69
C LYS A 22 59.58 27.48 71.98
N PHE A 23 60.22 28.55 71.49
CA PHE A 23 61.60 28.49 71.01
C PHE A 23 62.50 28.00 72.15
N ALA A 24 62.80 26.70 72.18
CA ALA A 24 63.80 26.12 73.06
C ALA A 24 65.03 25.80 72.20
N LEU A 25 66.05 26.65 72.31
CA LEU A 25 67.38 26.32 71.80
C LEU A 25 68.00 25.31 72.77
N ASN A 26 68.32 24.11 72.30
CA ASN A 26 69.01 23.12 73.12
C ASN A 26 70.49 23.55 73.22
N THR A 27 70.89 24.19 74.33
CA THR A 27 72.24 24.74 74.49
C THR A 27 73.14 23.81 75.29
N SER A 28 74.38 23.64 74.83
CA SER A 28 75.49 23.00 75.58
C SER A 28 75.60 23.58 77.00
N GLN A 29 75.89 22.72 77.98
CA GLN A 29 75.93 23.06 79.41
C GLN A 29 76.94 24.19 79.76
N GLN A 30 77.90 24.48 78.87
CA GLN A 30 78.88 25.56 79.00
C GLN A 30 78.37 26.96 78.58
N ILE A 31 77.15 27.07 78.03
CA ILE A 31 76.58 28.34 77.52
C ILE A 31 75.40 28.84 78.40
N LYS A 32 75.10 28.15 79.51
CA LYS A 32 73.98 28.51 80.41
C LYS A 32 74.07 29.93 80.97
N ASP A 33 75.28 30.46 81.15
CA ASP A 33 75.49 31.83 81.67
C ASP A 33 75.22 32.92 80.61
N PHE A 34 75.16 32.55 79.33
CA PHE A 34 74.89 33.49 78.25
C PHE A 34 73.39 33.78 78.08
N ILE A 35 72.52 32.82 78.42
CA ILE A 35 71.05 32.97 78.24
C ILE A 35 70.48 34.14 79.06
N PRO A 36 70.84 34.33 80.35
CA PRO A 36 70.38 35.51 81.11
C PRO A 36 70.85 36.83 80.49
N ILE A 37 72.08 36.89 79.99
CA ILE A 37 72.67 38.09 79.37
C ILE A 37 71.96 38.39 78.05
N PHE A 38 71.76 37.38 77.22
CA PHE A 38 71.06 37.50 75.94
C PHE A 38 69.60 37.92 76.14
N ASN A 39 68.90 37.33 77.11
CA ASN A 39 67.52 37.71 77.46
C ASN A 39 67.44 39.14 78.02
N LYS A 40 68.45 39.58 78.79
CA LYS A 40 68.53 40.95 79.30
C LYS A 40 68.81 41.95 78.17
N ALA A 41 69.66 41.60 77.21
CA ALA A 41 69.91 42.40 76.01
C ALA A 41 68.66 42.50 75.12
N LEU A 42 67.92 41.40 74.93
CA LEU A 42 66.63 41.39 74.22
C LEU A 42 65.55 42.17 74.97
N ALA A 43 65.51 42.12 76.29
CA ALA A 43 64.59 42.90 77.11
C ALA A 43 64.87 44.42 77.01
N ALA A 44 66.13 44.82 76.87
CA ALA A 44 66.56 46.21 76.75
C ALA A 44 66.21 46.87 75.39
N ILE A 45 65.82 46.10 74.37
CA ILE A 45 65.37 46.66 73.08
C ILE A 45 63.94 47.22 73.26
N PRO A 46 63.69 48.51 72.95
CA PRO A 46 62.37 49.12 73.02
C PRO A 46 61.34 48.39 72.15
N GLN A 47 60.08 48.34 72.61
CA GLN A 47 59.03 47.61 71.92
C GLN A 47 58.78 48.13 70.48
N GLU A 48 58.98 49.42 70.23
CA GLU A 48 58.92 50.01 68.88
C GLU A 48 59.96 49.43 67.93
N ARG A 49 61.19 49.18 68.39
CA ARG A 49 62.23 48.53 67.57
C ARG A 49 61.93 47.05 67.33
N LYS A 50 61.37 46.35 68.32
CA LYS A 50 60.91 44.97 68.16
C LYS A 50 59.79 44.89 67.12
N ASN A 51 58.82 45.79 67.20
CA ASN A 51 57.72 45.89 66.25
C ASN A 51 58.23 46.28 64.85
N ALA A 52 59.19 47.20 64.73
CA ALA A 52 59.79 47.57 63.45
C ALA A 52 60.56 46.39 62.79
N ILE A 53 61.25 45.56 63.59
CA ILE A 53 61.89 44.33 63.10
C ILE A 53 60.82 43.31 62.69
N TRP A 54 59.77 43.15 63.49
CA TRP A 54 58.68 42.23 63.17
C TRP A 54 57.96 42.62 61.87
N GLU A 55 57.59 43.88 61.71
CA GLU A 55 56.95 44.38 60.49
C GLU A 55 57.87 44.32 59.27
N LYS A 56 59.17 44.60 59.43
CA LYS A 56 60.13 44.58 58.33
C LYS A 56 60.39 43.18 57.78
N TRP A 57 60.37 42.15 58.63
CA TRP A 57 60.79 40.80 58.25
C TRP A 57 59.66 39.76 58.19
N PHE A 58 58.50 40.02 58.83
CA PHE A 58 57.37 39.08 58.91
C PHE A 58 56.07 39.62 58.31
N ARG A 59 56.15 40.53 57.32
CA ARG A 59 54.97 41.04 56.60
C ARG A 59 54.23 39.89 55.89
N ILE A 60 53.05 39.52 56.40
CA ILE A 60 52.13 38.60 55.71
C ILE A 60 51.19 39.46 54.86
N GLU A 61 51.49 39.59 53.57
CA GLU A 61 50.56 40.18 52.61
C GLU A 61 49.52 39.12 52.23
N TYR A 62 48.30 39.26 52.77
CA TYR A 62 47.18 38.41 52.42
C TYR A 62 46.56 38.94 51.13
N GLU A 63 47.04 38.47 49.98
CA GLU A 63 46.37 38.73 48.71
C GLU A 63 45.09 37.87 48.70
N LYS A 64 43.98 38.46 49.15
CA LYS A 64 42.65 37.85 49.03
C LYS A 64 42.32 37.83 47.53
N LYS A 65 42.85 36.83 46.80
CA LYS A 65 42.38 36.51 45.45
C LYS A 65 40.92 36.12 45.58
N MET A 66 40.08 37.14 45.47
CA MET A 66 38.65 36.99 45.24
C MET A 66 38.56 36.16 43.95
N ILE A 67 38.33 34.85 44.07
CA ILE A 67 37.93 34.03 42.93
C ILE A 67 36.64 34.69 42.45
N SER A 68 36.80 35.44 41.37
CA SER A 68 36.03 36.63 41.08
C SER A 68 34.63 36.30 40.58
N SER A 69 33.73 37.26 40.76
CA SER A 69 32.38 37.37 40.18
C SER A 69 32.26 36.94 38.71
N LEU A 70 33.34 36.98 37.92
CA LEU A 70 33.35 36.57 36.51
C LEU A 70 33.03 35.09 36.30
N TRP A 71 33.57 34.16 37.11
CA TRP A 71 33.32 32.73 36.89
C TRP A 71 31.86 32.35 37.11
N VAL A 72 31.24 32.91 38.16
CA VAL A 72 29.81 32.72 38.44
C VAL A 72 28.95 33.33 37.34
N GLN A 73 29.30 34.52 36.84
CA GLN A 73 28.61 35.15 35.71
C GLN A 73 28.70 34.30 34.44
N THR A 74 29.88 33.75 34.11
CA THR A 74 30.05 32.89 32.93
C THR A 74 29.22 31.62 33.01
N VAL A 75 29.16 30.98 34.19
CA VAL A 75 28.33 29.78 34.40
C VAL A 75 26.84 30.12 34.28
N LEU A 76 26.39 31.24 34.85
CA LEU A 76 25.01 31.70 34.76
C LEU A 76 24.60 32.05 33.32
N ILE A 77 25.48 32.72 32.57
CA ILE A 77 25.26 33.01 31.15
C ILE A 77 25.20 31.72 30.33
N GLY A 78 26.10 30.77 30.60
CA GLY A 78 26.09 29.44 29.96
C GLY A 78 24.80 28.68 30.24
N ALA A 79 24.32 28.66 31.49
CA ALA A 79 23.06 28.04 31.88
C ALA A 79 21.85 28.76 31.23
N GLY A 80 21.89 30.09 31.17
CA GLY A 80 20.89 30.91 30.48
C GLY A 80 20.82 30.58 28.98
N LEU A 81 21.96 30.48 28.31
CA LEU A 81 22.04 30.11 26.89
C LEU A 81 21.55 28.68 26.64
N LEU A 82 21.92 27.72 27.50
CA LEU A 82 21.45 26.33 27.40
C LEU A 82 19.94 26.22 27.57
N THR A 83 19.36 26.93 28.54
CA THR A 83 17.91 26.95 28.74
C THR A 83 17.18 27.62 27.58
N LEU A 84 17.72 28.71 27.04
CA LEU A 84 17.17 29.38 25.85
C LEU A 84 17.23 28.49 24.61
N CYS A 85 18.33 27.77 24.40
CA CYS A 85 18.46 26.75 23.36
C CYS A 85 17.46 25.60 23.54
N ALA A 86 17.29 25.08 24.76
CA ALA A 86 16.31 24.03 25.04
C ALA A 86 14.88 24.49 24.75
N LEU A 87 14.51 25.71 25.18
CA LEU A 87 13.22 26.32 24.88
C LEU A 87 13.02 26.53 23.37
N ALA A 88 14.06 26.97 22.66
CA ALA A 88 14.01 27.12 21.21
C ALA A 88 13.80 25.77 20.50
N ILE A 89 14.46 24.69 20.96
CA ILE A 89 14.25 23.33 20.43
C ILE A 89 12.82 22.86 20.69
N VAL A 90 12.32 23.00 21.92
CA VAL A 90 10.94 22.61 22.27
C VAL A 90 9.94 23.39 21.43
N PHE A 91 10.11 24.71 21.30
CA PHE A 91 9.28 25.56 20.46
C PHE A 91 9.33 25.14 19.00
N PHE A 92 10.52 24.83 18.46
CA PHE A 92 10.69 24.36 17.09
C PHE A 92 9.99 23.02 16.84
N VAL A 93 10.12 22.07 17.77
CA VAL A 93 9.46 20.76 17.71
C VAL A 93 7.95 20.92 17.76
N GLN A 94 7.42 21.70 18.71
CA GLN A 94 5.98 21.98 18.81
C GLN A 94 5.44 22.65 17.54
N ARG A 95 6.19 23.59 16.96
CA ARG A 95 5.81 24.29 15.74
C ARG A 95 5.78 23.35 14.53
N ARG A 96 6.74 22.42 14.43
CA ARG A 96 6.70 21.35 13.42
C ARG A 96 5.52 20.41 13.62
N PHE A 97 5.27 19.98 14.85
CA PHE A 97 4.15 19.09 15.17
C PHE A 97 2.81 19.73 14.79
N LYS A 98 2.62 21.02 15.10
CA LYS A 98 1.43 21.77 14.73
C LYS A 98 1.27 21.89 13.21
N ARG A 99 2.36 22.10 12.45
CA ARG A 99 2.30 22.15 10.97
C ARG A 99 1.90 20.81 10.36
N ILE A 100 2.46 19.71 10.85
CA ILE A 100 2.11 18.36 10.38
C ILE A 100 0.64 18.08 10.68
N LYS A 101 0.19 18.38 11.91
CA LYS A 101 -1.20 18.21 12.31
C LYS A 101 -2.17 19.00 11.43
N MET A 102 -1.90 20.29 11.19
CA MET A 102 -2.73 21.13 10.31
C MET A 102 -2.74 20.61 8.87
N ALA A 103 -1.63 20.09 8.35
CA ALA A 103 -1.57 19.53 7.01
C ALA A 103 -2.41 18.25 6.87
N VAL A 104 -2.40 17.38 7.89
CA VAL A 104 -3.23 16.18 7.94
C VAL A 104 -4.72 16.53 8.08
N GLU A 105 -5.06 17.43 9.01
CA GLU A 105 -6.44 17.91 9.21
C GLU A 105 -7.00 18.60 7.95
N ALA A 106 -6.16 19.28 7.16
CA ALA A 106 -6.57 19.87 5.88
C ALA A 106 -6.80 18.84 4.77
N LEU A 107 -6.23 17.63 4.89
CA LEU A 107 -6.41 16.53 3.93
C LEU A 107 -7.63 15.67 4.26
N ASP A 108 -8.05 15.58 5.53
CA ASP A 108 -9.20 14.78 5.97
C ASP A 108 -10.51 15.00 5.19
N PRO A 109 -10.87 16.23 4.75
CA PRO A 109 -12.06 16.44 3.93
C PRO A 109 -12.01 15.79 2.54
N HIS A 110 -10.83 15.39 2.07
CA HIS A 110 -10.59 14.80 0.75
C HIS A 110 -10.00 13.39 0.78
N LEU A 111 -9.40 12.99 1.91
CA LEU A 111 -8.79 11.69 2.09
C LEU A 111 -9.84 10.68 2.54
N LEU A 112 -10.12 9.65 1.74
CA LEU A 112 -10.94 8.53 2.18
C LEU A 112 -10.04 7.58 2.98
N SER A 113 -10.08 7.61 4.31
CA SER A 113 -9.25 6.71 5.11
C SER A 113 -9.97 6.19 6.34
N VAL A 114 -9.51 5.01 6.75
CA VAL A 114 -10.02 4.27 7.89
C VAL A 114 -8.82 3.74 8.67
N ARG A 115 -8.83 3.97 9.98
CA ARG A 115 -7.90 3.33 10.93
C ARG A 115 -8.60 2.19 11.63
N MET A 116 -7.86 1.12 11.85
CA MET A 116 -8.36 -0.11 12.46
C MET A 116 -7.41 -0.61 13.53
N ASP A 117 -7.93 -1.36 14.49
CA ASP A 117 -7.14 -2.11 15.47
C ASP A 117 -6.56 -3.42 14.88
N GLN A 118 -5.93 -4.24 15.73
CA GLN A 118 -5.36 -5.54 15.36
C GLN A 118 -6.39 -6.57 14.89
N ASN A 119 -7.66 -6.41 15.28
CA ASN A 119 -8.77 -7.27 14.91
C ASN A 119 -9.53 -6.73 13.69
N VAL A 120 -8.98 -5.71 13.01
CA VAL A 120 -9.59 -5.06 11.83
C VAL A 120 -10.94 -4.41 12.18
N ILE A 121 -11.08 -3.96 13.43
CA ILE A 121 -12.23 -3.17 13.89
C ILE A 121 -11.90 -1.70 13.65
N ILE A 122 -12.83 -0.97 13.03
CA ILE A 122 -12.68 0.44 12.69
C ILE A 122 -12.61 1.27 13.98
N THR A 123 -11.53 2.02 14.16
CA THR A 123 -11.30 2.90 15.31
C THR A 123 -11.45 4.37 14.96
N GLU A 124 -11.04 4.76 13.75
CA GLU A 124 -11.17 6.13 13.24
C GLU A 124 -11.53 6.10 11.75
N VAL A 125 -12.25 7.12 11.30
CA VAL A 125 -12.68 7.27 9.91
C VAL A 125 -12.72 8.76 9.56
N THR A 126 -12.31 9.12 8.35
CA THR A 126 -12.36 10.51 7.88
C THR A 126 -13.78 10.93 7.50
N GLU A 127 -14.07 12.23 7.61
CA GLU A 127 -15.35 12.79 7.19
C GLU A 127 -15.62 12.56 5.69
N ALA A 128 -14.58 12.58 4.87
CA ALA A 128 -14.69 12.28 3.45
C ALA A 128 -15.20 10.86 3.21
N PHE A 129 -14.68 9.87 3.95
CA PHE A 129 -15.11 8.48 3.83
C PHE A 129 -16.59 8.33 4.19
N CYS A 130 -17.02 8.91 5.31
CA CYS A 130 -18.41 8.91 5.75
C CYS A 130 -19.34 9.55 4.68
N ARG A 131 -18.97 10.72 4.15
CA ARG A 131 -19.75 11.44 3.12
C ARG A 131 -19.88 10.65 1.82
N VAL A 132 -18.81 10.03 1.35
CA VAL A 132 -18.77 9.33 0.05
C VAL A 132 -19.47 7.97 0.11
N THR A 133 -19.35 7.26 1.23
CA THR A 133 -20.02 5.96 1.45
C THR A 133 -21.46 6.10 1.94
N GLY A 134 -21.84 7.28 2.45
CA GLY A 134 -23.16 7.58 3.00
C GLY A 134 -23.35 7.10 4.44
N PHE A 135 -22.34 6.51 5.07
CA PHE A 135 -22.40 6.11 6.47
C PHE A 135 -22.09 7.28 7.42
N ASP A 136 -22.75 7.29 8.56
CA ASP A 136 -22.36 8.18 9.64
C ASP A 136 -21.12 7.61 10.34
N CYS A 137 -20.16 8.46 10.69
CA CYS A 137 -18.92 7.98 11.30
C CYS A 137 -19.15 7.21 12.61
N LYS A 138 -20.22 7.53 13.34
CA LYS A 138 -20.64 6.82 14.56
C LYS A 138 -21.14 5.40 14.29
N ASP A 139 -21.71 5.15 13.11
CA ASP A 139 -22.19 3.83 12.71
C ASP A 139 -21.01 2.91 12.32
N LEU A 140 -19.90 3.50 11.85
CA LEU A 140 -18.72 2.78 11.40
C LEU A 140 -17.75 2.44 12.55
N ILE A 141 -17.57 3.35 13.50
CA ILE A 141 -16.64 3.13 14.61
C ILE A 141 -17.10 1.93 15.45
N GLY A 142 -16.19 0.98 15.67
CA GLY A 142 -16.46 -0.28 16.38
C GLY A 142 -16.97 -1.42 15.50
N GLN A 143 -17.22 -1.17 14.21
CA GLN A 143 -17.61 -2.22 13.26
C GLN A 143 -16.37 -2.88 12.61
N PRO A 144 -16.45 -4.17 12.24
CA PRO A 144 -15.42 -4.81 11.44
C PRO A 144 -15.39 -4.21 10.03
N LEU A 145 -14.21 -4.02 9.43
CA LEU A 145 -14.09 -3.45 8.07
C LEU A 145 -14.89 -4.24 7.03
N MET A 146 -14.97 -5.58 7.19
CA MET A 146 -15.71 -6.47 6.29
C MET A 146 -17.22 -6.16 6.20
N SER A 147 -17.77 -5.39 7.15
CA SER A 147 -19.16 -4.91 7.08
C SER A 147 -19.41 -3.97 5.89
N LEU A 148 -18.35 -3.36 5.34
CA LEU A 148 -18.40 -2.46 4.18
C LEU A 148 -18.22 -3.19 2.84
N GLY A 149 -18.42 -4.50 2.81
CA GLY A 149 -18.24 -5.35 1.63
C GLY A 149 -17.00 -6.22 1.73
N SER A 150 -17.06 -7.37 1.07
CA SER A 150 -15.97 -8.34 1.07
C SER A 150 -15.28 -8.36 -0.31
N PRO A 151 -13.93 -8.28 -0.36
CA PRO A 151 -13.17 -8.63 -1.57
C PRO A 151 -13.42 -10.07 -2.03
N ALA A 152 -14.02 -10.92 -1.19
CA ALA A 152 -14.11 -12.37 -1.39
C ALA A 152 -15.26 -12.82 -2.30
N GLU A 153 -16.18 -11.94 -2.74
CA GLU A 153 -17.24 -12.36 -3.68
C GLU A 153 -16.66 -12.81 -5.04
N ASP A 154 -15.53 -12.22 -5.47
CA ASP A 154 -14.91 -12.56 -6.75
C ASP A 154 -13.70 -13.53 -6.62
N SER A 155 -13.05 -13.63 -5.44
CA SER A 155 -11.91 -14.54 -5.24
C SER A 155 -11.62 -14.84 -3.77
N PRO A 156 -11.93 -16.05 -3.26
CA PRO A 156 -11.63 -16.46 -1.88
C PRO A 156 -10.12 -16.42 -1.53
N ASN A 157 -9.24 -16.56 -2.53
CA ASN A 157 -7.79 -16.52 -2.33
C ASN A 157 -7.23 -15.10 -2.17
N ALA A 158 -7.94 -14.07 -2.64
CA ALA A 158 -7.47 -12.69 -2.57
C ALA A 158 -7.32 -12.22 -1.12
N PHE A 159 -8.26 -12.59 -0.24
CA PHE A 159 -8.21 -12.23 1.17
C PHE A 159 -6.98 -12.83 1.88
N HIS A 160 -6.65 -14.08 1.56
CA HIS A 160 -5.48 -14.75 2.14
C HIS A 160 -4.16 -14.05 1.75
N GLN A 161 -4.04 -13.61 0.50
CA GLN A 161 -2.87 -12.87 0.03
C GLN A 161 -2.73 -11.52 0.73
N ILE A 162 -3.82 -10.75 0.85
CA ILE A 162 -3.85 -9.47 1.56
C ILE A 162 -3.31 -9.65 2.98
N TRP A 163 -3.85 -10.62 3.71
CA TRP A 163 -3.51 -10.83 5.10
C TRP A 163 -2.05 -11.26 5.30
N LYS A 164 -1.55 -12.14 4.43
CA LYS A 164 -0.15 -12.57 4.44
C LYS A 164 0.80 -11.38 4.26
N THR A 165 0.54 -10.52 3.26
CA THR A 165 1.34 -9.32 2.99
C THR A 165 1.38 -8.38 4.21
N LEU A 166 0.22 -8.15 4.84
CA LEU A 166 0.11 -7.27 6.00
C LEU A 166 0.78 -7.84 7.26
N GLN A 167 0.76 -9.16 7.45
CA GLN A 167 1.43 -9.83 8.58
C GLN A 167 2.96 -9.84 8.47
N GLU A 168 3.49 -9.95 7.25
CA GLU A 168 4.92 -9.73 6.97
C GLU A 168 5.32 -8.25 7.18
N GLY A 169 4.31 -7.40 7.37
CA GLY A 169 4.40 -5.98 7.64
C GLY A 169 4.76 -5.14 6.41
N ASN A 170 4.49 -5.69 5.24
CA ASN A 170 4.45 -4.96 3.98
C ASN A 170 3.12 -4.21 3.86
N HIS A 171 3.06 -3.25 2.93
CA HIS A 171 1.79 -2.63 2.54
C HIS A 171 1.16 -3.43 1.42
N TRP A 172 -0.17 -3.49 1.42
CA TRP A 172 -0.94 -4.08 0.33
C TRP A 172 -1.61 -2.97 -0.48
N GLN A 173 -1.64 -3.13 -1.80
CA GLN A 173 -2.34 -2.24 -2.71
C GLN A 173 -3.17 -3.05 -3.71
N GLY A 174 -4.40 -2.64 -3.96
CA GLY A 174 -5.25 -3.27 -4.97
C GLY A 174 -6.64 -2.68 -5.07
N GLU A 175 -7.37 -3.09 -6.11
CA GLU A 175 -8.74 -2.65 -6.36
C GLU A 175 -9.74 -3.56 -5.63
N VAL A 176 -10.70 -2.95 -4.92
CA VAL A 176 -11.76 -3.65 -4.19
C VAL A 176 -13.11 -2.95 -4.35
N LYS A 177 -14.18 -3.68 -4.08
CA LYS A 177 -15.54 -3.15 -4.02
C LYS A 177 -15.89 -2.80 -2.58
N LEU A 178 -16.46 -1.62 -2.37
CA LEU A 178 -17.10 -1.20 -1.12
C LEU A 178 -18.62 -1.10 -1.31
N LEU A 179 -19.36 -1.51 -0.30
CA LEU A 179 -20.81 -1.38 -0.21
C LEU A 179 -21.15 -0.06 0.51
N LYS A 180 -21.94 0.79 -0.12
CA LYS A 180 -22.46 2.03 0.47
C LYS A 180 -23.69 1.76 1.35
N LYS A 181 -24.09 2.76 2.16
CA LYS A 181 -25.28 2.66 3.05
C LYS A 181 -26.58 2.41 2.27
N ASP A 182 -26.66 2.88 1.02
CA ASP A 182 -27.80 2.68 0.13
C ASP A 182 -27.80 1.33 -0.61
N GLY A 183 -26.78 0.50 -0.40
CA GLY A 183 -26.58 -0.79 -1.07
C GLY A 183 -25.90 -0.70 -2.43
N SER A 184 -25.54 0.49 -2.93
CA SER A 184 -24.76 0.63 -4.17
C SER A 184 -23.30 0.23 -3.96
N ILE A 185 -22.65 -0.23 -5.04
CA ILE A 185 -21.25 -0.63 -5.02
C ILE A 185 -20.36 0.50 -5.52
N MET A 186 -19.27 0.76 -4.81
CA MET A 186 -18.19 1.67 -5.20
C MET A 186 -16.90 0.90 -5.45
N TRP A 187 -16.23 1.17 -6.57
CA TRP A 187 -14.89 0.65 -6.80
C TRP A 187 -13.86 1.58 -6.19
N VAL A 188 -12.95 1.02 -5.39
CA VAL A 188 -11.86 1.77 -4.79
C VAL A 188 -10.53 1.07 -5.04
N GLU A 189 -9.50 1.87 -5.29
CA GLU A 189 -8.12 1.44 -5.13
C GLU A 189 -7.72 1.68 -3.67
N ALA A 190 -7.37 0.62 -2.96
CA ALA A 190 -7.07 0.65 -1.54
C ALA A 190 -5.58 0.40 -1.30
N VAL A 191 -4.97 1.22 -0.43
CA VAL A 191 -3.64 0.99 0.12
C VAL A 191 -3.79 0.73 1.61
N VAL A 192 -3.40 -0.47 2.06
CA VAL A 192 -3.50 -0.90 3.46
C VAL A 192 -2.10 -1.06 4.02
N SER A 193 -1.82 -0.42 5.15
CA SER A 193 -0.51 -0.43 5.80
C SER A 193 -0.62 -0.75 7.29
N PRO A 194 0.28 -1.59 7.83
CA PRO A 194 0.36 -1.87 9.27
C PRO A 194 0.84 -0.64 10.05
N LEU A 195 0.27 -0.41 11.22
CA LEU A 195 0.71 0.64 12.14
C LEU A 195 1.73 0.03 13.12
N ARG A 196 3.02 0.32 12.96
CA ARG A 196 4.07 -0.17 13.86
C ARG A 196 4.41 0.85 14.95
N ARG A 197 4.46 0.40 16.21
CA ARG A 197 5.05 1.17 17.33
C ARG A 197 6.56 0.89 17.43
N GLU A 198 7.28 1.74 18.16
CA GLU A 198 8.73 1.61 18.43
C GLU A 198 9.18 0.24 18.98
N ASN A 199 8.26 -0.61 19.47
CA ASN A 199 8.52 -1.96 20.01
C ASN A 199 8.08 -3.13 19.09
N ASP A 200 7.96 -2.90 17.77
CA ASP A 200 7.74 -3.92 16.73
C ASP A 200 6.43 -4.75 16.85
N ARG A 201 5.52 -4.35 17.75
CA ARG A 201 4.16 -4.89 17.79
C ARG A 201 3.27 -4.06 16.87
N ASN A 202 2.53 -4.75 16.00
CA ASN A 202 1.53 -4.14 15.14
C ASN A 202 0.39 -3.57 16.01
N ASP A 203 0.13 -2.27 15.93
CA ASP A 203 -0.88 -1.54 16.71
C ASP A 203 -2.22 -1.45 15.94
N GLY A 204 -2.28 -2.05 14.76
CA GLY A 204 -3.45 -2.08 13.90
C GLY A 204 -3.09 -1.77 12.46
N TYR A 205 -4.04 -1.21 11.72
CA TYR A 205 -3.91 -0.96 10.29
C TYR A 205 -4.49 0.39 9.90
N THR A 206 -3.97 0.99 8.84
CA THR A 206 -4.57 2.14 8.18
C THR A 206 -4.84 1.78 6.74
N ALA A 207 -6.03 2.11 6.26
CA ALA A 207 -6.42 1.96 4.87
C ALA A 207 -6.73 3.33 4.28
N ILE A 208 -6.19 3.61 3.10
CA ILE A 208 -6.50 4.79 2.29
C ILE A 208 -7.15 4.31 1.00
N TYR A 209 -8.20 4.99 0.59
CA TYR A 209 -9.00 4.64 -0.58
C TYR A 209 -8.99 5.78 -1.59
N GLN A 210 -8.92 5.40 -2.86
CA GLN A 210 -9.18 6.28 -3.99
C GLN A 210 -10.40 5.74 -4.74
N ASP A 211 -11.42 6.57 -4.92
CA ASP A 211 -12.56 6.19 -5.76
C ASP A 211 -12.10 6.08 -7.22
N VAL A 212 -12.26 4.88 -7.78
CA VAL A 212 -11.95 4.57 -9.18
C VAL A 212 -13.19 4.14 -9.95
N SER A 213 -14.39 4.40 -9.43
CA SER A 213 -15.67 3.99 -10.02
C SER A 213 -15.86 4.55 -11.42
N GLU A 214 -15.51 5.82 -11.65
CA GLU A 214 -15.61 6.46 -12.96
C GLU A 214 -14.63 5.82 -13.97
N ARG A 215 -13.38 5.59 -13.55
CA ARG A 215 -12.38 4.88 -14.34
C ARG A 215 -12.88 3.47 -14.71
N LYS A 216 -13.41 2.73 -13.73
CA LYS A 216 -13.98 1.39 -13.94
C LYS A 216 -15.20 1.39 -14.84
N TYR A 217 -16.02 2.44 -14.77
CA TYR A 217 -17.16 2.61 -15.67
C TYR A 217 -16.69 2.79 -17.11
N PHE A 218 -15.71 3.66 -17.36
CA PHE A 218 -15.14 3.84 -18.70
C PHE A 218 -14.39 2.60 -19.20
N GLU A 219 -13.66 1.90 -18.32
CA GLU A 219 -13.03 0.62 -18.65
C GLU A 219 -14.09 -0.42 -19.07
N ASN A 220 -15.22 -0.52 -18.34
CA ASN A 220 -16.30 -1.42 -18.71
C ASN A 220 -17.00 -1.03 -20.02
N LEU A 221 -17.26 0.26 -20.26
CA LEU A 221 -17.79 0.74 -21.55
C LEU A 221 -16.83 0.46 -22.70
N ALA A 222 -15.52 0.54 -22.46
CA ALA A 222 -14.53 0.28 -23.49
C ALA A 222 -14.52 -1.19 -23.94
N ILE A 223 -14.88 -2.12 -23.06
CA ILE A 223 -14.77 -3.57 -23.31
C ILE A 223 -16.11 -4.30 -23.45
N ARG A 224 -17.25 -3.67 -23.14
CA ARG A 224 -18.59 -4.29 -23.22
C ARG A 224 -19.45 -3.69 -24.33
N ASP A 225 -20.40 -4.48 -24.81
CA ASP A 225 -21.47 -4.06 -25.72
C ASP A 225 -22.68 -3.56 -24.90
N GLU A 226 -23.20 -2.38 -25.21
CA GLU A 226 -24.26 -1.74 -24.41
C GLU A 226 -25.59 -2.49 -24.45
N LEU A 227 -25.91 -3.15 -25.56
CA LEU A 227 -27.20 -3.80 -25.76
C LEU A 227 -27.30 -5.16 -25.03
N THR A 228 -26.23 -5.94 -25.07
CA THR A 228 -26.19 -7.31 -24.55
C THR A 228 -25.42 -7.41 -23.23
N GLY A 229 -24.55 -6.43 -22.96
CA GLY A 229 -23.58 -6.40 -21.88
C GLY A 229 -22.44 -7.42 -22.00
N LEU A 230 -22.43 -8.23 -23.07
CA LEU A 230 -21.31 -9.11 -23.40
C LEU A 230 -20.05 -8.29 -23.66
N PHE A 231 -18.89 -8.96 -23.75
CA PHE A 231 -17.70 -8.26 -24.22
C PHE A 231 -17.90 -7.81 -25.68
N ASN A 232 -17.30 -6.71 -26.07
CA ASN A 232 -17.40 -6.21 -27.44
C ASN A 232 -16.27 -6.77 -28.31
N ARG A 233 -16.38 -6.56 -29.63
CA ARG A 233 -15.36 -6.98 -30.61
C ARG A 233 -13.97 -6.40 -30.35
N ARG A 234 -13.88 -5.17 -29.83
CA ARG A 234 -12.58 -4.57 -29.49
C ARG A 234 -11.89 -5.40 -28.42
N HIS A 235 -12.62 -5.76 -27.36
CA HIS A 235 -12.08 -6.60 -26.31
C HIS A 235 -11.68 -8.00 -26.81
N PHE A 236 -12.45 -8.59 -27.73
CA PHE A 236 -12.04 -9.84 -28.38
C PHE A 236 -10.69 -9.70 -29.10
N ASN A 237 -10.47 -8.63 -29.86
CA ASN A 237 -9.21 -8.41 -30.57
C ASN A 237 -8.03 -8.26 -29.59
N ASP A 238 -8.26 -7.66 -28.43
CA ASP A 238 -7.23 -7.45 -27.41
C ASP A 238 -6.90 -8.75 -26.64
N ILE A 239 -7.93 -9.51 -26.23
CA ILE A 239 -7.78 -10.67 -25.35
C ILE A 239 -7.63 -12.00 -26.10
N GLY A 240 -8.15 -12.11 -27.33
CA GLY A 240 -8.11 -13.32 -28.14
C GLY A 240 -6.70 -13.91 -28.31
N PRO A 241 -5.68 -13.11 -28.69
CA PRO A 241 -4.29 -13.56 -28.75
C PRO A 241 -3.72 -14.01 -27.40
N VAL A 242 -4.18 -13.42 -26.30
CA VAL A 242 -3.75 -13.77 -24.94
C VAL A 242 -4.32 -15.13 -24.54
N LEU A 243 -5.61 -15.36 -24.81
CA LEU A 243 -6.27 -16.63 -24.53
C LEU A 243 -5.70 -17.78 -25.37
N LEU A 244 -5.35 -17.50 -26.63
CA LEU A 244 -4.68 -18.47 -27.49
C LEU A 244 -3.34 -18.91 -26.90
N ARG A 245 -2.49 -17.95 -26.50
CA ARG A 245 -1.20 -18.25 -25.85
C ARG A 245 -1.37 -19.01 -24.54
N ARG A 246 -2.37 -18.68 -23.74
CA ARG A 246 -2.66 -19.41 -22.50
C ARG A 246 -3.04 -20.87 -22.78
N ALA A 247 -3.87 -21.12 -23.78
CA ALA A 247 -4.24 -22.48 -24.17
C ALA A 247 -3.03 -23.30 -24.69
N GLN A 248 -2.09 -22.64 -25.38
CA GLN A 248 -0.81 -23.23 -25.80
C GLN A 248 0.02 -23.70 -24.60
N GLU A 249 0.14 -22.85 -23.57
CA GLU A 249 0.92 -23.13 -22.36
C GLU A 249 0.28 -24.23 -21.49
N GLU A 250 -1.05 -24.25 -21.39
CA GLU A 250 -1.80 -25.22 -20.60
C GLU A 250 -2.05 -26.56 -21.32
N HIS A 251 -1.59 -26.70 -22.57
CA HIS A 251 -1.85 -27.86 -23.45
C HIS A 251 -3.34 -28.24 -23.55
N GLY A 252 -4.21 -27.23 -23.51
CA GLY A 252 -5.66 -27.39 -23.63
C GLY A 252 -6.14 -27.34 -25.08
N ILE A 253 -7.40 -27.71 -25.30
CA ILE A 253 -8.09 -27.53 -26.58
C ILE A 253 -8.67 -26.13 -26.59
N PHE A 254 -8.14 -25.29 -27.48
CA PHE A 254 -8.69 -23.97 -27.74
C PHE A 254 -9.87 -24.11 -28.72
N ALA A 255 -11.00 -23.47 -28.42
CA ALA A 255 -12.10 -23.36 -29.37
C ALA A 255 -12.59 -21.93 -29.50
N LEU A 256 -12.65 -21.45 -30.75
CA LEU A 256 -13.35 -20.24 -31.14
C LEU A 256 -14.70 -20.62 -31.73
N ILE A 257 -15.77 -20.15 -31.10
CA ILE A 257 -17.15 -20.39 -31.49
C ILE A 257 -17.71 -19.07 -32.02
N LEU A 258 -18.17 -19.03 -33.27
CA LEU A 258 -18.88 -17.91 -33.86
C LEU A 258 -20.35 -18.29 -34.06
N LEU A 259 -21.26 -17.37 -33.74
CA LEU A 259 -22.69 -17.57 -33.84
C LEU A 259 -23.33 -16.38 -34.57
N ASP A 260 -24.35 -16.67 -35.37
CA ASP A 260 -25.14 -15.65 -36.07
C ASP A 260 -26.63 -15.97 -35.98
N VAL A 261 -27.44 -14.94 -35.76
CA VAL A 261 -28.90 -15.08 -35.65
C VAL A 261 -29.51 -15.27 -37.03
N ASP A 262 -30.14 -16.43 -37.22
CA ASP A 262 -30.66 -16.84 -38.51
C ASP A 262 -31.77 -15.90 -39.00
N ASN A 263 -31.61 -15.41 -40.23
CA ASN A 263 -32.56 -14.52 -40.89
C ASN A 263 -32.86 -13.22 -40.10
N PHE A 264 -31.92 -12.74 -39.26
CA PHE A 264 -32.15 -11.57 -38.40
C PHE A 264 -32.57 -10.30 -39.13
N LYS A 265 -32.02 -10.05 -40.34
CA LYS A 265 -32.51 -8.94 -41.19
C LYS A 265 -34.02 -9.04 -41.46
N LYS A 266 -34.52 -10.23 -41.82
CA LYS A 266 -35.97 -10.45 -42.00
C LYS A 266 -36.72 -10.29 -40.69
N TYR A 267 -36.13 -10.61 -39.55
CA TYR A 267 -36.73 -10.32 -38.26
C TYR A 267 -36.95 -8.81 -38.09
N ASN A 268 -35.90 -8.00 -38.26
CA ASN A 268 -35.98 -6.55 -38.12
C ASN A 268 -36.94 -5.91 -39.13
N ASP A 269 -36.91 -6.36 -40.38
CA ASP A 269 -37.79 -5.83 -41.44
C ASP A 269 -39.29 -6.05 -41.12
N ASN A 270 -39.64 -7.10 -40.36
CA ASN A 270 -41.03 -7.46 -40.08
C ASN A 270 -41.50 -7.13 -38.65
N TYR A 271 -40.60 -7.11 -37.67
CA TYR A 271 -40.91 -6.87 -36.25
C TYR A 271 -40.34 -5.55 -35.72
N GLY A 272 -39.50 -4.87 -36.49
CA GLY A 272 -38.84 -3.62 -36.12
C GLY A 272 -37.59 -3.83 -35.27
N HIS A 273 -36.64 -2.90 -35.41
CA HIS A 273 -35.38 -2.88 -34.66
C HIS A 273 -35.57 -3.02 -33.13
N PRO A 274 -36.55 -2.36 -32.47
CA PRO A 274 -36.71 -2.52 -31.02
C PRO A 274 -37.01 -3.95 -30.57
N ASN A 275 -37.65 -4.77 -31.41
CA ASN A 275 -37.85 -6.20 -31.10
C ASN A 275 -36.63 -7.03 -31.45
N GLY A 276 -35.88 -6.67 -32.50
CA GLY A 276 -34.57 -7.25 -32.78
C GLY A 276 -33.60 -7.05 -31.62
N ASP A 277 -33.57 -5.86 -31.05
CA ASP A 277 -32.75 -5.55 -29.88
C ASP A 277 -33.08 -6.46 -28.69
N LYS A 278 -34.37 -6.71 -28.43
CA LYS A 278 -34.80 -7.68 -27.41
C LYS A 278 -34.32 -9.10 -27.70
N VAL A 279 -34.33 -9.53 -28.95
CA VAL A 279 -33.79 -10.84 -29.35
C VAL A 279 -32.30 -10.92 -29.04
N LEU A 280 -31.53 -9.89 -29.41
CA LEU A 280 -30.09 -9.85 -29.16
C LEU A 280 -29.77 -9.82 -27.66
N SER A 281 -30.49 -9.03 -26.86
CA SER A 281 -30.34 -9.01 -25.41
C SER A 281 -30.69 -10.36 -24.78
N ALA A 282 -31.74 -11.05 -25.25
CA ALA A 282 -32.13 -12.37 -24.75
C ALA A 282 -31.07 -13.44 -25.08
N ILE A 283 -30.54 -13.44 -26.30
CA ILE A 283 -29.43 -14.32 -26.69
C ILE A 283 -28.19 -14.03 -25.84
N GLY A 284 -27.84 -12.76 -25.64
CA GLY A 284 -26.72 -12.38 -24.79
C GLY A 284 -26.86 -12.89 -23.34
N ALA A 285 -28.07 -12.81 -22.77
CA ALA A 285 -28.36 -13.35 -21.44
C ALA A 285 -28.22 -14.89 -21.40
N GLU A 286 -28.70 -15.60 -22.40
CA GLU A 286 -28.55 -17.07 -22.48
C GLU A 286 -27.09 -17.48 -22.62
N LEU A 287 -26.30 -16.78 -23.44
CA LEU A 287 -24.88 -17.09 -23.60
C LEU A 287 -24.14 -16.91 -22.26
N ARG A 288 -24.38 -15.83 -21.51
CA ARG A 288 -23.82 -15.67 -20.15
C ARG A 288 -24.23 -16.81 -19.21
N ARG A 289 -25.45 -17.33 -19.34
CA ARG A 289 -25.92 -18.45 -18.51
C ARG A 289 -25.27 -19.77 -18.89
N VAL A 290 -24.94 -19.97 -20.17
CA VAL A 290 -24.24 -21.16 -20.66
C VAL A 290 -22.78 -21.16 -20.23
N PHE A 291 -22.11 -20.03 -20.37
CA PHE A 291 -20.70 -19.82 -20.07
C PHE A 291 -20.51 -19.25 -18.66
N GLN A 292 -20.41 -20.14 -17.67
CA GLN A 292 -20.28 -19.78 -16.26
C GLN A 292 -18.86 -19.93 -15.71
N ARG A 293 -17.94 -20.54 -16.47
CA ARG A 293 -16.56 -20.72 -16.01
C ARG A 293 -15.85 -19.37 -16.12
N HIS A 294 -14.97 -19.10 -15.18
CA HIS A 294 -14.19 -17.86 -15.14
C HIS A 294 -13.41 -17.61 -16.45
N ASP A 295 -12.95 -18.68 -17.09
CA ASP A 295 -12.13 -18.60 -18.30
C ASP A 295 -12.95 -18.63 -19.61
N ASP A 296 -14.27 -18.84 -19.53
CA ASP A 296 -15.15 -18.77 -20.70
C ASP A 296 -15.43 -17.29 -21.03
N MET A 297 -15.02 -16.84 -22.23
CA MET A 297 -15.18 -15.45 -22.65
C MET A 297 -16.21 -15.36 -23.77
N VAL A 298 -17.20 -14.48 -23.61
CA VAL A 298 -18.32 -14.34 -24.56
C VAL A 298 -18.44 -12.90 -25.06
N PHE A 299 -18.58 -12.77 -26.37
CA PHE A 299 -18.51 -11.52 -27.10
C PHE A 299 -19.74 -11.30 -27.99
N ARG A 300 -20.10 -10.03 -28.20
CA ARG A 300 -20.87 -9.60 -29.37
C ARG A 300 -19.89 -9.03 -30.39
N MET A 301 -19.82 -9.67 -31.56
CA MET A 301 -18.88 -9.30 -32.62
C MET A 301 -19.38 -8.11 -33.44
N GLY A 302 -20.69 -7.93 -33.53
CA GLY A 302 -21.34 -6.80 -34.19
C GLY A 302 -22.62 -7.23 -34.89
N GLY A 303 -23.59 -6.31 -35.05
CA GLY A 303 -24.89 -6.65 -35.63
C GLY A 303 -25.57 -7.78 -34.85
N GLU A 304 -25.81 -8.89 -35.54
CA GLU A 304 -26.37 -10.15 -35.06
C GLU A 304 -25.33 -11.25 -34.73
N GLU A 305 -24.04 -10.94 -34.83
CA GLU A 305 -22.96 -11.91 -34.63
C GLU A 305 -22.45 -11.91 -33.18
N PHE A 306 -22.26 -13.11 -32.65
CA PHE A 306 -21.72 -13.40 -31.33
C PHE A 306 -20.49 -14.30 -31.45
N GLY A 307 -19.64 -14.27 -30.43
CA GLY A 307 -18.44 -15.10 -30.35
C GLY A 307 -18.25 -15.64 -28.95
N ALA A 308 -17.61 -16.79 -28.82
CA ALA A 308 -17.11 -17.29 -27.55
C ALA A 308 -15.73 -17.93 -27.72
N VAL A 309 -14.87 -17.74 -26.73
CA VAL A 309 -13.56 -18.39 -26.62
C VAL A 309 -13.59 -19.27 -25.37
N VAL A 310 -13.27 -20.54 -25.55
CA VAL A 310 -13.22 -21.53 -24.47
C VAL A 310 -11.95 -22.37 -24.58
N VAL A 311 -11.44 -22.77 -23.42
CA VAL A 311 -10.33 -23.71 -23.30
C VAL A 311 -10.82 -24.94 -22.55
N MET A 312 -10.75 -26.10 -23.20
CA MET A 312 -11.32 -27.35 -22.70
C MET A 312 -10.28 -28.47 -22.67
N SER A 313 -10.56 -29.52 -21.90
CA SER A 313 -9.64 -30.67 -21.78
C SER A 313 -9.92 -31.73 -22.84
N HIS A 314 -11.18 -31.85 -23.32
CA HIS A 314 -11.57 -32.85 -24.31
C HIS A 314 -12.38 -32.23 -25.48
N PRO A 315 -12.22 -32.73 -26.72
CA PRO A 315 -12.92 -32.17 -27.87
C PRO A 315 -14.45 -32.30 -27.77
N ASP A 316 -14.91 -33.40 -27.16
CA ASP A 316 -16.33 -33.68 -26.96
C ASP A 316 -17.03 -32.61 -26.10
N ASP A 317 -16.29 -31.97 -25.18
CA ASP A 317 -16.82 -30.89 -24.34
C ASP A 317 -17.22 -29.67 -25.18
N VAL A 318 -16.48 -29.39 -26.27
CA VAL A 318 -16.77 -28.29 -27.20
C VAL A 318 -18.06 -28.58 -27.96
N VAL A 319 -18.24 -29.84 -28.39
CA VAL A 319 -19.46 -30.29 -29.07
C VAL A 319 -20.67 -30.19 -28.13
N LEU A 320 -20.54 -30.68 -26.90
CA LEU A 320 -21.60 -30.59 -25.89
C LEU A 320 -21.95 -29.13 -25.56
N CYS A 321 -20.95 -28.27 -25.43
CA CYS A 321 -21.14 -26.85 -25.20
C CYS A 321 -21.94 -26.20 -26.33
N THR A 322 -21.55 -26.42 -27.58
CA THR A 322 -22.21 -25.82 -28.75
C THR A 322 -23.63 -26.35 -28.97
N GLN A 323 -23.87 -27.64 -28.71
CA GLN A 323 -25.21 -28.23 -28.69
C GLN A 323 -26.10 -27.63 -27.59
N LYS A 324 -25.53 -27.37 -26.41
CA LYS A 324 -26.24 -26.69 -25.31
C LYS A 324 -26.63 -25.27 -25.72
N ILE A 325 -25.76 -24.52 -26.39
CA ILE A 325 -26.08 -23.17 -26.89
C ILE A 325 -27.26 -23.22 -27.85
N LEU A 326 -27.19 -24.09 -28.87
CA LEU A 326 -28.25 -24.25 -29.87
C LEU A 326 -29.59 -24.59 -29.22
N SER A 327 -29.58 -25.51 -28.26
CA SER A 327 -30.77 -25.93 -27.51
C SER A 327 -31.35 -24.82 -26.63
N CYS A 328 -30.50 -24.06 -25.91
CA CYS A 328 -30.94 -22.97 -25.04
C CYS A 328 -31.55 -21.82 -25.85
N ILE A 329 -30.93 -21.43 -26.97
CA ILE A 329 -31.45 -20.35 -27.81
C ILE A 329 -32.77 -20.75 -28.46
N ARG A 330 -32.90 -21.99 -28.96
CA ARG A 330 -34.20 -22.52 -29.42
C ARG A 330 -35.23 -22.54 -28.29
N GLY A 331 -34.80 -22.85 -27.08
CA GLY A 331 -35.64 -22.87 -25.87
C GLY A 331 -36.20 -21.50 -25.47
N LEU A 332 -35.63 -20.39 -25.95
CA LEU A 332 -36.23 -19.06 -25.78
C LEU A 332 -37.59 -18.95 -26.47
N ASN A 333 -37.85 -19.78 -27.48
CA ASN A 333 -39.13 -19.89 -28.20
C ASN A 333 -39.67 -18.53 -28.70
N ILE A 334 -38.76 -17.63 -29.12
CA ILE A 334 -39.13 -16.32 -29.64
C ILE A 334 -39.67 -16.48 -31.06
N LEU A 335 -40.89 -16.02 -31.30
CA LEU A 335 -41.56 -16.13 -32.60
C LEU A 335 -40.79 -15.39 -33.71
N HIS A 336 -40.47 -16.11 -34.79
CA HIS A 336 -39.93 -15.56 -36.03
C HIS A 336 -40.58 -16.27 -37.23
N LYS A 337 -41.76 -15.80 -37.68
CA LYS A 337 -42.56 -16.44 -38.74
C LYS A 337 -41.83 -16.59 -40.08
N TYR A 338 -40.80 -15.78 -40.32
CA TYR A 338 -40.03 -15.71 -41.57
C TYR A 338 -38.70 -16.49 -41.51
N ASN A 339 -38.45 -17.21 -40.41
CA ASN A 339 -37.35 -18.14 -40.25
C ASN A 339 -37.92 -19.53 -40.00
N PRO A 340 -37.81 -20.51 -40.92
CA PRO A 340 -38.11 -21.91 -40.58
C PRO A 340 -37.19 -22.35 -39.43
N PRO A 341 -37.72 -22.89 -38.31
CA PRO A 341 -39.03 -23.53 -38.12
C PRO A 341 -40.17 -22.65 -37.55
N GLY A 342 -40.01 -21.34 -37.50
CA GLY A 342 -41.00 -20.36 -37.03
C GLY A 342 -40.57 -19.59 -35.78
N ILE A 343 -39.36 -19.87 -35.28
CA ILE A 343 -38.76 -19.27 -34.10
C ILE A 343 -37.37 -18.73 -34.41
N VAL A 344 -36.82 -17.91 -33.53
CA VAL A 344 -35.41 -17.49 -33.59
C VAL A 344 -34.50 -18.70 -33.43
N THR A 345 -33.53 -18.85 -34.33
CA THR A 345 -32.48 -19.87 -34.30
C THR A 345 -31.12 -19.21 -34.57
N VAL A 346 -30.05 -19.96 -34.34
CA VAL A 346 -28.68 -19.53 -34.67
C VAL A 346 -27.97 -20.58 -35.49
N SER A 347 -27.08 -20.13 -36.36
CA SER A 347 -26.05 -20.97 -36.97
C SER A 347 -24.75 -20.80 -36.20
N ILE A 348 -24.00 -21.88 -36.02
CA ILE A 348 -22.76 -21.89 -35.21
C ILE A 348 -21.62 -22.46 -36.06
N GLY A 349 -20.52 -21.71 -36.16
CA GLY A 349 -19.25 -22.15 -36.70
C GLY A 349 -18.23 -22.31 -35.58
N VAL A 350 -17.48 -23.40 -35.58
CA VAL A 350 -16.49 -23.68 -34.53
C VAL A 350 -15.16 -24.00 -35.18
N CYS A 351 -14.10 -23.34 -34.71
CA CYS A 351 -12.73 -23.76 -34.97
C CYS A 351 -12.12 -24.30 -33.67
N THR A 352 -11.63 -25.54 -33.71
CA THR A 352 -10.90 -26.17 -32.59
C THR A 352 -9.42 -26.33 -32.94
N ILE A 353 -8.56 -26.14 -31.94
CA ILE A 353 -7.11 -26.30 -32.06
C ILE A 353 -6.62 -27.12 -30.88
N LYS A 354 -5.87 -28.17 -31.19
CA LYS A 354 -5.19 -29.00 -30.19
C LYS A 354 -3.68 -28.98 -30.42
N ASP A 355 -3.25 -28.89 -31.68
CA ASP A 355 -1.87 -28.69 -32.05
C ASP A 355 -1.66 -27.25 -32.52
N PHE A 356 -0.82 -26.52 -31.77
CA PHE A 356 -0.56 -25.11 -31.98
C PHE A 356 0.65 -24.83 -32.88
N THR A 357 1.27 -25.87 -33.47
CA THR A 357 2.54 -25.74 -34.22
C THR A 357 2.46 -24.75 -35.40
N ASP A 358 1.29 -24.59 -36.02
CA ASP A 358 1.05 -23.68 -37.17
C ASP A 358 0.04 -22.55 -36.89
N TYR A 359 -0.33 -22.35 -35.61
CA TYR A 359 -1.43 -21.46 -35.21
C TYR A 359 -1.03 -20.53 -34.06
N ASP A 360 -0.37 -19.42 -34.40
CA ASP A 360 -0.05 -18.31 -33.50
C ASP A 360 -0.93 -17.06 -33.73
N ASP A 361 -1.65 -17.01 -34.85
CA ASP A 361 -2.50 -15.90 -35.25
C ASP A 361 -4.00 -16.19 -35.04
N ILE A 362 -4.61 -15.43 -34.12
CA ILE A 362 -6.06 -15.46 -33.87
C ILE A 362 -6.88 -15.10 -35.12
N GLY A 363 -6.32 -14.32 -36.06
CA GLY A 363 -6.97 -13.94 -37.30
C GLY A 363 -7.24 -15.14 -38.21
N ARG A 364 -6.28 -16.05 -38.35
CA ARG A 364 -6.46 -17.29 -39.11
C ARG A 364 -7.52 -18.19 -38.49
N ILE A 365 -7.53 -18.30 -37.17
CA ILE A 365 -8.52 -19.09 -36.42
C ILE A 365 -9.93 -18.51 -36.62
N TYR A 366 -10.05 -17.19 -36.59
CA TYR A 366 -11.29 -16.48 -36.88
C TYR A 366 -11.83 -16.80 -38.27
N GLN A 367 -10.96 -16.79 -39.29
CA GLN A 367 -11.35 -17.13 -40.67
C GLN A 367 -11.91 -18.56 -40.77
N VAL A 368 -11.29 -19.53 -40.10
CA VAL A 368 -11.74 -20.93 -40.11
C VAL A 368 -13.10 -21.08 -39.43
N ALA A 369 -13.30 -20.39 -38.30
CA ALA A 369 -14.58 -20.38 -37.61
C ALA A 369 -15.67 -19.69 -38.46
N ASP A 370 -15.33 -18.63 -39.19
CA ASP A 370 -16.25 -17.91 -40.08
C ASP A 370 -16.65 -18.78 -41.29
N GLU A 371 -15.70 -19.50 -41.89
CA GLU A 371 -16.01 -20.46 -42.95
C GLU A 371 -16.93 -21.59 -42.45
N ALA A 372 -16.69 -22.09 -41.24
CA ALA A 372 -17.57 -23.08 -40.61
C ALA A 372 -18.97 -22.49 -40.39
N LEU A 373 -19.07 -21.24 -39.93
CA LEU A 373 -20.34 -20.55 -39.75
C LEU A 373 -21.09 -20.38 -41.09
N TYR A 374 -20.38 -20.01 -42.15
CA TYR A 374 -20.94 -19.94 -43.50
C TYR A 374 -21.45 -21.31 -43.99
N GLN A 375 -20.70 -22.39 -43.73
CA GLN A 375 -21.13 -23.76 -44.04
C GLN A 375 -22.41 -24.13 -43.26
N ALA A 376 -22.50 -23.79 -41.97
CA ALA A 376 -23.72 -24.00 -41.18
C ALA A 376 -24.92 -23.22 -41.76
N LYS A 377 -24.72 -21.96 -42.18
CA LYS A 377 -25.77 -21.14 -42.81
C LYS A 377 -26.23 -21.71 -44.16
N SER A 378 -25.31 -22.18 -44.98
CA SER A 378 -25.61 -22.70 -46.32
C SER A 378 -26.24 -24.09 -46.29
N ALA A 379 -25.88 -24.94 -45.33
CA ALA A 379 -26.43 -26.28 -45.17
C ALA A 379 -27.83 -26.32 -44.49
N GLY A 380 -28.51 -25.18 -44.34
CA GLY A 380 -29.89 -25.12 -43.85
C GLY A 380 -30.13 -24.34 -42.56
N ARG A 381 -29.08 -23.72 -41.98
CA ARG A 381 -29.14 -22.94 -40.72
C ARG A 381 -29.53 -23.79 -39.50
N ASN A 382 -29.65 -23.16 -38.32
CA ASN A 382 -30.05 -23.83 -37.08
C ASN A 382 -29.22 -25.08 -36.75
N GLN A 383 -27.91 -25.00 -36.97
CA GLN A 383 -26.99 -26.13 -36.83
C GLN A 383 -25.57 -25.66 -36.52
N ILE A 384 -24.72 -26.63 -36.20
CA ILE A 384 -23.32 -26.43 -35.86
C ILE A 384 -22.47 -27.02 -36.98
N CYS A 385 -21.43 -26.30 -37.38
CA CYS A 385 -20.36 -26.82 -38.20
C CYS A 385 -19.05 -26.68 -37.43
N LEU A 386 -18.34 -27.80 -37.25
CA LEU A 386 -17.03 -27.82 -36.60
C LEU A 386 -15.93 -28.05 -37.64
N LYS A 387 -14.85 -27.28 -37.53
CA LYS A 387 -13.61 -27.48 -38.26
C LYS A 387 -12.45 -27.58 -37.27
N SER A 388 -11.61 -28.60 -37.43
CA SER A 388 -10.27 -28.53 -36.84
C SER A 388 -9.39 -27.67 -37.73
N ALA A 389 -8.60 -26.79 -37.10
CA ALA A 389 -7.58 -26.02 -37.82
C ALA A 389 -6.53 -26.94 -38.48
N GLU A 390 -6.31 -28.15 -37.94
CA GLU A 390 -5.35 -29.11 -38.49
C GLU A 390 -5.83 -29.74 -39.82
N ASN A 391 -7.15 -29.77 -40.09
CA ASN A 391 -7.73 -30.48 -41.24
C ASN A 391 -7.96 -29.60 -42.49
N ILE A 392 -7.40 -28.39 -42.53
CA ILE A 392 -7.64 -27.47 -43.68
C ILE A 392 -6.91 -27.94 -44.95
N ASN A 393 -5.92 -28.83 -44.81
CA ASN A 393 -5.18 -29.45 -45.92
C ASN A 393 -5.47 -30.94 -46.13
N GLY A 394 -6.44 -31.55 -45.41
CA GLY A 394 -6.69 -32.99 -45.45
C GLY A 394 -8.17 -33.33 -45.40
N ASP A 395 -8.60 -34.21 -46.30
CA ASP A 395 -9.99 -34.59 -46.58
C ASP A 395 -10.88 -34.81 -45.36
N PHE A 396 -12.13 -34.36 -45.51
CA PHE A 396 -13.25 -34.59 -44.60
C PHE A 396 -13.47 -36.09 -44.33
N VAL A 397 -13.57 -36.47 -43.05
CA VAL A 397 -14.14 -37.75 -42.60
C VAL A 397 -15.38 -37.48 -41.78
#